data_AF-A0A0K6FQB2-F1
#
_entry.id   AF-A0A0K6FQB2-F1
#
_cell.length_a   1.000
_cell.length_b   1.000
_cell.length_c   1.000
_cell.angle_alpha   90.00
_cell.angle_beta   90.00
_cell.angle_gamma   90.00
#
_symmetry.space_group_name_H-M   'P 1'
#
loop_
_entity.id
_entity.type
_entity.pdbx_description
1 polymer ?
#
loop_
_entity_poly.entity_id
_entity_poly.type
_entity_poly.pdbx_seq_one_letter_code
_entity_poly.pdbx_strand_id
1 'polypeptide(L)'
;MDVNYDAEPVHLHYYTCLNFAVGVAIYPQFRDPKNPDKVLWDGRSVPGFRYLIPPGGRALIDLSQTGIERGTRVLLSSHSVFGTDCFEAKQIFKYEPDATRMIVALRTGTAGNGVLEWIGQKAYGEEQFRIDSSASNLYDVALHSPESLLPAAAVEQVIEMLDAAQPREGEALWKGVVEWPNVVNVTLGVSCIALYLAQRSYHVSYRTDGKKTEFELGAKGKTLSGDSIPQELIGDWKAALISAEKYTPQDIGILEIHVEGTDV
;
A
#
# COMPACT_ATOMS: atom_id res chain seq x y z
N MET A 1 -4.32 9.28 -23.16
CA MET A 1 -3.73 8.70 -24.38
C MET A 1 -4.60 7.52 -24.78
N ASP A 2 -4.95 7.42 -26.05
CA ASP A 2 -5.87 6.40 -26.54
C ASP A 2 -5.21 5.02 -26.61
N VAL A 3 -6.00 3.98 -26.33
CA VAL A 3 -5.59 2.57 -26.44
C VAL A 3 -5.28 2.26 -27.90
N ASN A 4 -4.07 1.76 -28.20
CA ASN A 4 -3.77 1.30 -29.54
C ASN A 4 -4.34 -0.12 -29.75
N TYR A 5 -5.57 -0.19 -30.27
CA TYR A 5 -6.28 -1.44 -30.56
C TYR A 5 -5.64 -2.29 -31.68
N ASP A 6 -4.74 -1.68 -32.46
CA ASP A 6 -4.07 -2.28 -33.62
C ASP A 6 -2.67 -2.80 -33.30
N ALA A 7 -2.15 -2.54 -32.10
CA ALA A 7 -0.90 -3.14 -31.64
C ALA A 7 -1.08 -4.65 -31.43
N GLU A 8 -0.07 -5.44 -31.82
CA GLU A 8 -0.09 -6.88 -31.60
C GLU A 8 -0.14 -7.17 -30.09
N PRO A 9 -1.20 -7.82 -29.59
CA PRO A 9 -1.42 -7.92 -28.15
C PRO A 9 -0.40 -8.87 -27.52
N VAL A 10 0.17 -8.46 -26.39
CA VAL A 10 1.12 -9.28 -25.63
C VAL A 10 0.39 -10.50 -25.05
N HIS A 11 0.98 -11.68 -25.24
CA HIS A 11 0.43 -12.95 -24.77
C HIS A 11 0.57 -13.06 -23.24
N LEU A 12 -0.55 -13.24 -22.55
CA LEU A 12 -0.68 -13.21 -21.10
C LEU A 12 -0.86 -14.61 -20.53
N HIS A 13 0.12 -15.03 -19.74
CA HIS A 13 0.08 -16.22 -18.87
C HIS A 13 0.45 -15.83 -17.44
N TYR A 14 1.61 -15.19 -17.28
CA TYR A 14 2.06 -14.64 -16.01
C TYR A 14 2.17 -13.12 -16.08
N TYR A 15 2.00 -12.47 -14.94
CA TYR A 15 2.59 -11.14 -14.75
C TYR A 15 3.29 -11.02 -13.39
N THR A 16 4.38 -10.27 -13.38
CA THR A 16 4.98 -9.79 -12.15
C THR A 16 4.37 -8.44 -11.82
N CYS A 17 3.77 -8.32 -10.65
CA CYS A 17 3.33 -7.05 -10.10
C CYS A 17 4.42 -6.50 -9.17
N LEU A 18 4.91 -5.31 -9.46
CA LEU A 18 5.79 -4.52 -8.59
C LEU A 18 4.91 -3.53 -7.82
N ASN A 19 5.04 -3.44 -6.51
CA ASN A 19 4.23 -2.52 -5.72
C ASN A 19 5.08 -1.37 -5.19
N PHE A 20 5.00 -0.21 -5.84
CA PHE A 20 5.63 1.04 -5.37
C PHE A 20 4.62 1.94 -4.63
N ALA A 21 3.44 1.38 -4.35
CA ALA A 21 2.40 1.96 -3.53
C ALA A 21 2.44 1.39 -2.11
N VAL A 22 1.41 1.72 -1.32
CA VAL A 22 1.10 1.11 -0.02
C VAL A 22 0.95 -0.41 -0.11
N GLY A 23 1.29 -1.12 0.96
CA GLY A 23 1.16 -2.58 1.01
C GLY A 23 -0.30 -3.00 0.96
N VAL A 24 -0.66 -3.97 0.13
CA VAL A 24 -2.08 -4.31 -0.08
C VAL A 24 -2.27 -5.77 -0.52
N ALA A 25 -3.50 -6.28 -0.38
CA ALA A 25 -3.91 -7.48 -1.11
C ALA A 25 -4.42 -7.09 -2.49
N ILE A 26 -3.80 -7.68 -3.52
CA ILE A 26 -4.17 -7.53 -4.92
C ILE A 26 -4.90 -8.79 -5.38
N TYR A 27 -5.99 -8.58 -6.10
CA TYR A 27 -6.72 -9.59 -6.84
C TYR A 27 -6.67 -9.22 -8.33
N PRO A 28 -6.01 -10.00 -9.19
CA PRO A 28 -5.98 -9.69 -10.62
C PRO A 28 -7.38 -9.73 -11.23
N GLN A 29 -7.62 -8.88 -12.21
CA GLN A 29 -8.87 -8.81 -12.97
C GLN A 29 -8.59 -8.69 -14.47
N PHE A 30 -9.46 -9.30 -15.26
CA PHE A 30 -9.54 -9.06 -16.70
C PHE A 30 -10.79 -8.27 -17.01
N ARG A 31 -10.63 -7.21 -17.80
CA ARG A 31 -11.71 -6.34 -18.25
C ARG A 31 -11.82 -6.36 -19.77
N ASP A 32 -13.03 -6.12 -20.27
CA ASP A 32 -13.30 -6.08 -21.70
C ASP A 32 -12.66 -4.83 -22.32
N PRO A 33 -11.74 -4.95 -23.29
CA PRO A 33 -11.11 -3.78 -23.91
C PRO A 33 -12.07 -2.82 -24.60
N LYS A 34 -13.27 -3.30 -24.99
CA LYS A 34 -14.30 -2.49 -25.64
C LYS A 34 -15.28 -1.87 -24.65
N ASN A 35 -15.34 -2.41 -23.43
CA ASN A 35 -16.15 -1.90 -22.34
C ASN A 35 -15.41 -2.13 -21.02
N PRO A 36 -14.50 -1.23 -20.63
CA PRO A 36 -13.63 -1.47 -19.48
C PRO A 36 -14.36 -1.62 -18.14
N ASP A 37 -15.62 -1.16 -18.05
CA ASP A 37 -16.46 -1.38 -16.86
C ASP A 37 -16.93 -2.84 -16.73
N LYS A 38 -16.94 -3.59 -17.83
CA LYS A 38 -17.29 -5.01 -17.85
C LYS A 38 -16.10 -5.87 -17.45
N VAL A 39 -16.23 -6.51 -16.29
CA VAL A 39 -15.29 -7.52 -15.80
C VAL A 39 -15.54 -8.84 -16.53
N LEU A 40 -14.49 -9.38 -17.16
CA LEU A 40 -14.50 -10.69 -17.81
C LEU A 40 -14.10 -11.80 -16.85
N TRP A 41 -13.19 -11.50 -15.92
CA TRP A 41 -12.75 -12.41 -14.88
C TRP A 41 -12.22 -11.64 -13.66
N ASP A 42 -12.47 -12.17 -12.46
CA ASP A 42 -12.12 -11.56 -11.19
C ASP A 42 -11.48 -12.57 -10.23
N GLY A 43 -10.21 -12.37 -9.90
CA GLY A 43 -9.47 -13.21 -8.97
C GLY A 43 -10.10 -13.29 -7.56
N ARG A 44 -10.93 -12.33 -7.15
CA ARG A 44 -11.67 -12.42 -5.86
C ARG A 44 -12.63 -13.61 -5.81
N SER A 45 -13.12 -14.04 -6.96
CA SER A 45 -14.06 -15.17 -7.08
C SER A 45 -13.38 -16.54 -7.09
N VAL A 46 -12.04 -16.57 -7.11
CA VAL A 46 -11.26 -17.80 -7.25
C VAL A 46 -10.31 -17.97 -6.04
N PRO A 47 -10.39 -19.08 -5.30
CA PRO A 47 -9.44 -19.38 -4.22
C PRO A 47 -7.99 -19.37 -4.72
N GLY A 48 -7.08 -18.78 -3.95
CA GLY A 48 -5.65 -18.73 -4.27
C GLY A 48 -5.20 -17.48 -5.03
N PHE A 49 -6.11 -16.63 -5.53
CA PHE A 49 -5.79 -15.41 -6.27
C PHE A 49 -5.70 -14.13 -5.41
N ARG A 50 -5.34 -14.29 -4.14
CA ARG A 50 -5.08 -13.19 -3.20
C ARG A 50 -3.57 -13.03 -3.05
N TYR A 51 -3.01 -11.97 -3.60
CA TYR A 51 -1.59 -11.68 -3.54
C TYR A 51 -1.32 -10.55 -2.56
N LEU A 52 -0.69 -10.87 -1.44
CA LEU A 52 -0.24 -9.87 -0.47
C LEU A 52 1.11 -9.32 -0.93
N ILE A 53 1.13 -8.06 -1.37
CA ILE A 53 2.35 -7.43 -1.85
C ILE A 53 2.70 -6.28 -0.91
N PRO A 54 3.83 -6.36 -0.19
CA PRO A 54 4.27 -5.25 0.64
C PRO A 54 4.63 -4.03 -0.21
N PRO A 55 4.73 -2.84 0.40
CA PRO A 55 5.23 -1.69 -0.32
C PRO A 55 6.72 -1.93 -0.67
N GLY A 56 7.15 -1.55 -1.88
CA GLY A 56 8.43 -1.94 -2.48
C GLY A 56 8.56 -3.42 -2.88
N GLY A 57 7.55 -4.22 -2.61
CA GLY A 57 7.54 -5.66 -2.85
C GLY A 57 7.14 -6.04 -4.27
N ARG A 58 7.08 -7.35 -4.50
CA ARG A 58 6.53 -7.90 -5.74
C ARG A 58 5.86 -9.26 -5.55
N ALA A 59 4.99 -9.61 -6.48
CA ALA A 59 4.45 -10.96 -6.60
C ALA A 59 4.47 -11.44 -8.05
N LEU A 60 4.74 -12.73 -8.23
CA LEU A 60 4.47 -13.43 -9.47
C LEU A 60 3.03 -13.92 -9.44
N ILE A 61 2.24 -13.52 -10.43
CA ILE A 61 0.83 -13.83 -10.54
C ILE A 61 0.65 -14.77 -11.71
N ASP A 62 0.18 -15.97 -11.39
CA ASP A 62 -0.10 -17.05 -12.32
C ASP A 62 -1.57 -16.99 -12.75
N LEU A 63 -1.82 -16.66 -14.01
CA LEU A 63 -3.16 -16.55 -14.59
C LEU A 63 -3.53 -17.78 -15.43
N SER A 64 -2.85 -18.90 -15.26
CA SER A 64 -3.15 -20.15 -15.98
C SER A 64 -4.57 -20.68 -15.68
N GLN A 65 -5.12 -20.37 -14.51
CA GLN A 65 -6.42 -20.86 -14.04
C GLN A 65 -7.48 -19.76 -13.97
N THR A 66 -7.82 -19.17 -15.12
CA THR A 66 -8.87 -18.13 -15.19
C THR A 66 -10.19 -18.65 -15.77
N GLY A 67 -10.15 -19.74 -16.55
CA GLY A 67 -11.32 -20.24 -17.29
C GLY A 67 -11.73 -19.36 -18.48
N ILE A 68 -10.97 -18.29 -18.77
CA ILE A 68 -11.16 -17.45 -19.95
C ILE A 68 -10.74 -18.24 -21.20
N GLU A 69 -11.45 -18.04 -22.31
CA GLU A 69 -11.10 -18.68 -23.58
C GLU A 69 -9.74 -18.18 -24.08
N ARG A 70 -8.91 -19.12 -24.54
CA ARG A 70 -7.63 -18.79 -25.19
C ARG A 70 -7.86 -17.83 -26.34
N GLY A 71 -7.00 -16.81 -26.43
CA GLY A 71 -7.04 -15.79 -27.45
C GLY A 71 -7.97 -14.61 -27.14
N THR A 72 -8.69 -14.65 -26.02
CA THR A 72 -9.51 -13.53 -25.55
C THR A 72 -8.64 -12.29 -25.34
N ARG A 73 -9.06 -11.15 -25.91
CA ARG A 73 -8.41 -9.86 -25.67
C ARG A 73 -8.90 -9.28 -24.34
N VAL A 74 -7.98 -8.83 -23.50
CA VAL A 74 -8.27 -8.34 -22.15
C VAL A 74 -7.47 -7.08 -21.82
N LEU A 75 -8.02 -6.24 -20.96
CA LEU A 75 -7.26 -5.26 -20.19
C LEU A 75 -6.89 -5.90 -18.86
N LEU A 76 -5.62 -5.78 -18.46
CA LEU A 76 -5.14 -6.21 -17.16
C LEU A 76 -5.44 -5.11 -16.13
N SER A 77 -6.14 -5.47 -15.06
CA SER A 77 -6.45 -4.59 -13.94
C SER A 77 -6.26 -5.38 -12.64
N SER A 78 -6.37 -4.69 -11.52
CA SER A 78 -6.42 -5.31 -10.20
C SER A 78 -7.55 -4.72 -9.37
N HIS A 79 -8.06 -5.53 -8.47
CA HIS A 79 -8.86 -5.08 -7.34
C HIS A 79 -7.99 -5.12 -6.08
N SER A 80 -8.06 -4.09 -5.26
CA SER A 80 -7.63 -4.12 -3.86
C SER A 80 -8.80 -4.53 -2.96
N VAL A 81 -8.62 -4.69 -1.65
CA VAL A 81 -9.79 -4.84 -0.75
C VAL A 81 -10.63 -3.57 -0.63
N PHE A 82 -10.12 -2.41 -1.07
CA PHE A 82 -10.76 -1.10 -0.92
C PHE A 82 -11.39 -0.55 -2.20
N GLY A 83 -11.05 -1.12 -3.36
CA GLY A 83 -11.55 -0.64 -4.63
C GLY A 83 -10.91 -1.35 -5.82
N THR A 84 -11.31 -0.96 -7.03
CA THR A 84 -10.60 -1.38 -8.24
C THR A 84 -9.45 -0.42 -8.46
N ASP A 85 -8.22 -0.93 -8.59
CA ASP A 85 -7.11 -0.09 -9.05
C ASP A 85 -7.41 0.35 -10.49
N CYS A 86 -7.24 1.64 -10.76
CA CYS A 86 -7.31 2.19 -12.10
C CYS A 86 -6.30 1.44 -12.99
N PHE A 87 -6.75 0.96 -14.13
CA PHE A 87 -5.87 0.32 -15.10
C PHE A 87 -5.42 1.36 -16.10
N GLU A 88 -4.15 1.33 -16.48
CA GLU A 88 -3.72 2.14 -17.59
C GLU A 88 -4.08 1.45 -18.90
N ALA A 89 -5.09 1.98 -19.59
CA ALA A 89 -5.64 1.39 -20.82
C ALA A 89 -4.65 1.36 -22.00
N LYS A 90 -3.38 1.77 -21.83
CA LYS A 90 -2.36 1.83 -22.91
C LYS A 90 -2.10 0.49 -23.60
N GLN A 91 -2.43 -0.65 -22.98
CA GLN A 91 -2.11 -1.98 -23.51
C GLN A 91 -3.28 -2.96 -23.44
N ILE A 92 -3.54 -3.64 -24.56
CA ILE A 92 -4.42 -4.81 -24.64
C ILE A 92 -3.56 -6.07 -24.65
N PHE A 93 -3.96 -7.05 -23.84
CA PHE A 93 -3.33 -8.35 -23.77
C PHE A 93 -4.18 -9.40 -24.46
N LYS A 94 -3.56 -10.49 -24.86
CA LYS A 94 -4.24 -11.68 -25.39
C LYS A 94 -4.02 -12.82 -24.42
N TYR A 95 -5.10 -13.38 -23.87
CA TYR A 95 -4.99 -14.48 -22.92
C TYR A 95 -4.45 -15.74 -23.62
N GLU A 96 -3.28 -16.19 -23.21
CA GLU A 96 -2.59 -17.33 -23.82
C GLU A 96 -1.88 -18.10 -22.69
N PRO A 97 -2.54 -19.10 -22.07
CA PRO A 97 -2.07 -19.74 -20.83
C PRO A 97 -0.84 -20.64 -20.99
N ASP A 98 -0.29 -20.76 -22.20
CA ASP A 98 0.99 -21.42 -22.49
C ASP A 98 2.08 -20.44 -22.95
N ALA A 99 1.81 -19.13 -22.87
CA ALA A 99 2.78 -18.13 -23.24
C ALA A 99 4.04 -18.26 -22.37
N THR A 100 5.19 -18.13 -23.02
CA THR A 100 6.51 -18.13 -22.39
C THR A 100 6.99 -16.74 -22.01
N ARG A 101 6.14 -15.71 -22.21
CA ARG A 101 6.42 -14.34 -21.82
C ARG A 101 5.67 -13.98 -20.56
N MET A 102 6.33 -13.20 -19.73
CA MET A 102 5.78 -12.65 -18.51
C MET A 102 5.68 -11.14 -18.65
N ILE A 103 4.52 -10.61 -18.30
CA ILE A 103 4.29 -9.17 -18.27
C ILE A 103 4.83 -8.59 -16.97
N VAL A 104 5.35 -7.37 -17.03
CA VAL A 104 5.77 -6.61 -15.84
C VAL A 104 4.82 -5.43 -15.68
N ALA A 105 4.16 -5.38 -14.52
CA ALA A 105 3.25 -4.31 -14.14
C ALA A 105 3.75 -3.62 -12.87
N LEU A 106 3.54 -2.31 -12.80
CA LEU A 106 3.86 -1.47 -11.66
C LEU A 106 2.54 -0.97 -11.04
N ARG A 107 2.34 -1.24 -9.76
CA ARG A 107 1.28 -0.65 -8.95
C ARG A 107 1.80 0.59 -8.23
N THR A 108 1.11 1.70 -8.40
CA THR A 108 1.32 2.97 -7.69
C THR A 108 0.00 3.47 -7.08
N GLY A 109 0.03 4.59 -6.34
CA GLY A 109 -1.16 5.18 -5.72
C GLY A 109 -1.51 4.62 -4.34
N THR A 110 -2.74 4.85 -3.90
CA THR A 110 -3.18 4.57 -2.52
C THR A 110 -3.89 3.21 -2.41
N ALA A 111 -4.37 2.84 -1.22
CA ALA A 111 -5.02 1.56 -1.01
C ALA A 111 -6.34 1.44 -1.80
N GLY A 112 -7.12 2.53 -1.86
CA GLY A 112 -8.40 2.63 -2.55
C GLY A 112 -8.34 3.25 -3.94
N ASN A 113 -7.28 4.01 -4.25
CA ASN A 113 -7.08 4.67 -5.55
C ASN A 113 -5.71 4.32 -6.15
N GLY A 114 -5.43 3.02 -6.28
CA GLY A 114 -4.21 2.56 -6.94
C GLY A 114 -4.29 2.66 -8.46
N VAL A 115 -3.14 2.61 -9.11
CA VAL A 115 -3.00 2.48 -10.57
C VAL A 115 -2.13 1.26 -10.86
N LEU A 116 -2.58 0.39 -11.76
CA LEU A 116 -1.78 -0.70 -12.31
C LEU A 116 -1.33 -0.32 -13.74
N GLU A 117 -0.05 -0.01 -13.89
CA GLU A 117 0.58 0.37 -15.15
C GLU A 117 1.38 -0.80 -15.74
N TRP A 118 1.28 -0.98 -17.05
CA TRP A 118 2.15 -1.89 -17.78
C TRP A 118 3.48 -1.22 -18.10
N ILE A 119 4.60 -1.83 -17.68
CA ILE A 119 5.94 -1.24 -17.88
C ILE A 119 6.87 -2.10 -18.77
N GLY A 120 6.42 -3.28 -19.22
CA GLY A 120 7.19 -4.11 -20.14
C GLY A 120 6.86 -5.61 -20.10
N GLN A 121 7.68 -6.39 -20.78
CA GLN A 121 7.59 -7.87 -20.81
C GLN A 121 8.99 -8.49 -20.78
N LYS A 122 9.11 -9.72 -20.29
CA LYS A 122 10.34 -10.52 -20.33
C LYS A 122 10.06 -12.01 -20.59
N ALA A 123 11.10 -12.78 -20.93
CA ALA A 123 10.99 -14.23 -21.02
C ALA A 123 10.78 -14.87 -19.65
N TYR A 124 9.94 -15.90 -19.58
CA TYR A 124 9.78 -16.77 -18.43
C TYR A 124 10.95 -17.77 -18.42
N GLY A 125 11.80 -17.72 -17.39
CA GLY A 125 12.91 -18.67 -17.23
C GLY A 125 14.28 -18.07 -16.90
N GLU A 126 14.48 -16.76 -17.04
CA GLU A 126 15.75 -16.11 -16.69
C GLU A 126 15.54 -15.04 -15.60
N GLU A 127 16.28 -15.27 -14.52
CA GLU A 127 16.46 -14.46 -13.32
C GLU A 127 15.19 -14.16 -12.51
N GLN A 128 15.22 -14.63 -11.25
CA GLN A 128 14.50 -13.99 -10.17
C GLN A 128 14.87 -12.50 -10.25
N PHE A 129 13.91 -11.63 -10.57
CA PHE A 129 14.13 -10.20 -10.31
C PHE A 129 14.70 -10.12 -8.88
N ARG A 130 15.70 -9.32 -8.59
CA ARG A 130 15.91 -8.84 -7.22
C ARG A 130 15.71 -7.36 -7.39
N ILE A 131 14.56 -6.88 -6.92
CA ILE A 131 14.42 -5.44 -6.75
C ILE A 131 15.07 -5.20 -5.42
N ASP A 132 16.14 -4.42 -5.43
CA ASP A 132 16.64 -3.80 -4.23
C ASP A 132 15.49 -2.92 -3.69
N SER A 133 14.79 -3.43 -2.68
CA SER A 133 13.64 -2.77 -2.05
C SER A 133 14.12 -1.53 -1.32
N SER A 134 14.35 -0.45 -2.04
CA SER A 134 14.75 0.84 -1.47
C SER A 134 13.55 1.66 -0.95
N ALA A 135 12.33 1.14 -1.05
CA ALA A 135 11.13 1.88 -0.65
C ALA A 135 10.13 0.99 0.09
N SER A 136 10.16 0.99 1.43
CA SER A 136 8.99 1.40 2.24
C SER A 136 9.00 0.88 3.68
N ASN A 137 8.25 1.61 4.49
CA ASN A 137 8.20 1.61 5.94
C ASN A 137 7.73 0.29 6.59
N LEU A 138 7.13 -0.65 5.84
CA LEU A 138 6.56 -1.88 6.40
C LEU A 138 7.03 -3.17 5.70
N TYR A 139 8.05 -3.09 4.84
CA TYR A 139 8.52 -4.24 4.06
C TYR A 139 8.95 -5.41 4.97
N ASP A 140 9.76 -5.15 6.00
CA ASP A 140 10.23 -6.18 6.93
C ASP A 140 9.11 -6.76 7.81
N VAL A 141 8.16 -5.91 8.23
CA VAL A 141 6.98 -6.35 9.00
C VAL A 141 6.10 -7.27 8.15
N ALA A 142 5.90 -6.91 6.88
CA ALA A 142 5.10 -7.67 5.94
C ALA A 142 5.75 -8.98 5.48
N LEU A 143 7.07 -9.08 5.50
CA LEU A 143 7.77 -10.35 5.29
C LEU A 143 7.52 -11.35 6.43
N HIS A 144 7.29 -10.87 7.65
CA HIS A 144 7.15 -11.72 8.85
C HIS A 144 5.68 -11.95 9.23
N SER A 145 4.77 -11.03 8.88
CA SER A 145 3.32 -11.17 9.05
C SER A 145 2.59 -10.52 7.87
N PRO A 146 2.48 -11.22 6.72
CA PRO A 146 1.83 -10.69 5.51
C PRO A 146 0.38 -10.26 5.73
N GLU A 147 -0.33 -10.91 6.65
CA GLU A 147 -1.73 -10.60 6.96
C GLU A 147 -1.91 -9.22 7.59
N SER A 148 -0.86 -8.69 8.25
CA SER A 148 -0.87 -7.35 8.86
C SER A 148 -0.98 -6.23 7.82
N LEU A 149 -0.65 -6.50 6.55
CA LEU A 149 -0.78 -5.54 5.45
C LEU A 149 -2.21 -5.01 5.28
N LEU A 150 -3.22 -5.84 5.53
CA LEU A 150 -4.62 -5.43 5.36
C LEU A 150 -5.06 -4.37 6.38
N PRO A 151 -4.85 -4.56 7.70
CA PRO A 151 -5.04 -3.50 8.68
C PRO A 151 -4.26 -2.21 8.38
N ALA A 152 -2.99 -2.29 7.98
CA ALA A 152 -2.18 -1.11 7.63
C ALA A 152 -2.84 -0.29 6.51
N ALA A 153 -3.18 -0.97 5.41
CA ALA A 153 -3.81 -0.33 4.26
C ALA A 153 -5.18 0.29 4.59
N ALA A 154 -5.92 -0.33 5.52
CA ALA A 154 -7.21 0.19 5.98
C ALA A 154 -7.03 1.50 6.76
N VAL A 155 -6.00 1.59 7.60
CA VAL A 155 -5.70 2.82 8.34
C VAL A 155 -5.27 3.94 7.41
N GLU A 156 -4.38 3.67 6.46
CA GLU A 156 -3.94 4.66 5.48
C GLU A 156 -5.13 5.20 4.68
N GLN A 157 -6.04 4.32 4.26
CA GLN A 157 -7.27 4.72 3.59
C GLN A 157 -8.15 5.64 4.46
N VAL A 158 -8.28 5.34 5.76
CA VAL A 158 -9.07 6.17 6.68
C VAL A 158 -8.39 7.53 6.94
N ILE A 159 -7.07 7.55 7.08
CA ILE A 159 -6.29 8.80 7.23
C ILE A 159 -6.48 9.69 6.00
N GLU A 160 -6.47 9.12 4.79
CA GLU A 160 -6.78 9.84 3.55
C GLU A 160 -8.22 10.38 3.54
N MET A 161 -9.20 9.56 3.95
CA MET A 161 -10.61 10.00 4.02
C MET A 161 -10.83 11.12 5.05
N LEU A 162 -10.03 11.16 6.11
CA LEU A 162 -10.02 12.23 7.09
C LEU A 162 -9.20 13.45 6.64
N ASP A 163 -8.54 13.37 5.47
CA ASP A 163 -7.63 14.39 4.94
C ASP A 163 -6.53 14.73 5.98
N ALA A 164 -6.01 13.69 6.63
CA ALA A 164 -4.99 13.76 7.68
C ALA A 164 -3.60 13.34 7.18
N ALA A 165 -3.46 12.93 5.92
CA ALA A 165 -2.22 12.31 5.42
C ALA A 165 -1.04 13.26 5.24
N GLN A 166 -1.27 14.55 4.98
CA GLN A 166 -0.18 15.50 4.73
C GLN A 166 -0.39 16.83 5.46
N PRO A 167 0.59 17.29 6.26
CA PRO A 167 0.59 18.64 6.83
C PRO A 167 0.73 19.68 5.72
N ARG A 168 0.12 20.86 5.90
CA ARG A 168 0.26 21.96 4.92
C ARG A 168 1.63 22.62 5.06
N GLU A 169 2.11 23.17 3.95
CA GLU A 169 3.37 23.92 3.92
C GLU A 169 3.34 25.07 4.95
N GLY A 170 4.30 25.08 5.88
CA GLY A 170 4.40 26.06 6.96
C GLY A 170 3.67 25.72 8.28
N GLU A 171 3.03 24.55 8.39
CA GLU A 171 2.51 24.05 9.67
C GLU A 171 3.66 23.51 10.55
N ALA A 172 3.54 23.68 11.88
CA ALA A 172 4.53 23.10 12.80
C ALA A 172 4.45 21.57 12.77
N LEU A 173 5.63 20.95 12.74
CA LEU A 173 5.80 19.51 12.71
C LEU A 173 6.43 19.03 14.02
N TRP A 174 5.76 18.07 14.66
CA TRP A 174 6.26 17.37 15.83
C TRP A 174 6.55 15.92 15.46
N LYS A 175 7.56 15.33 16.10
CA LYS A 175 7.95 13.94 15.87
C LYS A 175 7.68 13.11 17.11
N GLY A 176 6.83 12.10 17.00
CA GLY A 176 6.62 11.08 18.03
C GLY A 176 7.37 9.81 17.67
N VAL A 177 8.04 9.19 18.63
CA VAL A 177 8.77 7.93 18.40
C VAL A 177 8.18 6.83 19.28
N VAL A 178 8.02 5.65 18.68
CA VAL A 178 7.54 4.44 19.34
C VAL A 178 8.45 3.27 18.98
N GLU A 179 8.98 2.57 19.98
CA GLU A 179 9.69 1.30 19.82
C GLU A 179 8.78 0.14 20.22
N TRP A 180 8.83 -0.92 19.43
CA TRP A 180 7.94 -2.06 19.54
C TRP A 180 8.71 -3.27 20.07
N PRO A 181 8.20 -3.99 21.07
CA PRO A 181 8.87 -5.15 21.61
C PRO A 181 8.96 -6.28 20.57
N ASN A 182 7.94 -6.36 19.70
CA ASN A 182 7.82 -7.36 18.65
C ASN A 182 7.26 -6.74 17.35
N VAL A 183 7.89 -7.08 16.22
CA VAL A 183 7.52 -6.63 14.87
C VAL A 183 6.09 -7.01 14.46
N VAL A 184 5.55 -8.12 14.99
CA VAL A 184 4.21 -8.61 14.66
C VAL A 184 3.10 -7.65 15.10
N ASN A 185 3.36 -6.85 16.14
CA ASN A 185 2.35 -5.95 16.72
C ASN A 185 2.44 -4.52 16.21
N VAL A 186 3.51 -4.19 15.48
CA VAL A 186 3.79 -2.85 14.98
C VAL A 186 2.60 -2.31 14.22
N THR A 187 2.09 -3.09 13.26
CA THR A 187 1.01 -2.63 12.38
C THR A 187 -0.26 -2.27 13.14
N LEU A 188 -0.69 -3.07 14.12
CA LEU A 188 -1.90 -2.80 14.91
C LEU A 188 -1.69 -1.60 15.85
N GLY A 189 -0.54 -1.51 16.49
CA GLY A 189 -0.22 -0.39 17.38
C GLY A 189 -0.14 0.93 16.62
N VAL A 190 0.58 0.95 15.49
CA VAL A 190 0.65 2.10 14.58
C VAL A 190 -0.74 2.51 14.10
N SER A 191 -1.55 1.52 13.71
CA SER A 191 -2.94 1.74 13.29
C SER A 191 -3.77 2.46 14.36
N CYS A 192 -3.66 2.03 15.61
CA CYS A 192 -4.38 2.65 16.73
C CYS A 192 -3.93 4.09 16.98
N ILE A 193 -2.62 4.33 16.98
CA ILE A 193 -2.05 5.66 17.23
C ILE A 193 -2.50 6.62 16.13
N ALA A 194 -2.28 6.24 14.87
CA ALA A 194 -2.54 7.10 13.73
C ALA A 194 -4.04 7.45 13.61
N LEU A 195 -4.93 6.47 13.79
CA LEU A 195 -6.38 6.72 13.79
C LEU A 195 -6.82 7.62 14.94
N TYR A 196 -6.29 7.40 16.15
CA TYR A 196 -6.65 8.19 17.32
C TYR A 196 -6.31 9.67 17.14
N LEU A 197 -5.14 9.95 16.57
CA LEU A 197 -4.64 11.29 16.29
C LEU A 197 -5.37 11.92 15.08
N ALA A 198 -5.57 11.18 13.99
CA ALA A 198 -6.31 11.67 12.82
C ALA A 198 -7.75 12.10 13.18
N GLN A 199 -8.44 11.33 14.05
CA GLN A 199 -9.78 11.70 14.55
C GLN A 199 -9.82 13.00 15.34
N ARG A 200 -8.68 13.46 15.86
CA ARG A 200 -8.53 14.70 16.63
C ARG A 200 -8.02 15.86 15.80
N SER A 201 -8.10 15.75 14.47
CA SER A 201 -7.65 16.78 13.54
C SER A 201 -6.14 17.03 13.64
N TYR A 202 -5.37 15.95 13.78
CA TYR A 202 -3.93 15.99 13.49
C TYR A 202 -3.69 15.49 12.07
N HIS A 203 -2.75 16.13 11.38
CA HIS A 203 -2.05 15.49 10.29
C HIS A 203 -1.11 14.44 10.87
N VAL A 204 -1.08 13.26 10.27
CA VAL A 204 -0.30 12.12 10.74
C VAL A 204 0.33 11.44 9.53
N SER A 205 1.65 11.45 9.48
CA SER A 205 2.44 10.54 8.66
C SER A 205 3.26 9.65 9.59
N TYR A 206 3.72 8.48 9.11
CA TYR A 206 4.60 7.64 9.90
C TYR A 206 5.56 6.83 9.03
N ARG A 207 6.71 6.51 9.63
CA ARG A 207 7.72 5.63 9.08
C ARG A 207 8.14 4.61 10.13
N THR A 208 7.92 3.34 9.79
CA THR A 208 8.41 2.21 10.55
C THR A 208 9.73 1.72 9.95
N ASP A 209 10.67 1.34 10.82
CA ASP A 209 11.93 0.66 10.48
C ASP A 209 12.16 -0.45 11.52
N GLY A 210 11.91 -1.70 11.12
CA GLY A 210 11.94 -2.86 11.99
C GLY A 210 11.02 -2.70 13.22
N LYS A 211 11.63 -2.46 14.38
CA LYS A 211 10.95 -2.27 15.66
C LYS A 211 10.71 -0.81 16.03
N LYS A 212 11.16 0.16 15.24
CA LYS A 212 10.96 1.59 15.53
C LYS A 212 9.88 2.15 14.62
N THR A 213 9.05 3.05 15.11
CA THR A 213 8.15 3.86 14.29
C THR A 213 8.23 5.31 14.69
N GLU A 214 8.47 6.16 13.71
CA GLU A 214 8.48 7.61 13.82
C GLU A 214 7.18 8.14 13.22
N PHE A 215 6.48 8.99 13.95
CA PHE A 215 5.26 9.67 13.54
C PHE A 215 5.58 11.14 13.35
N GLU A 216 5.24 11.71 12.20
CA GLU A 216 5.27 13.16 12.01
C GLU A 216 3.83 13.68 12.15
N LEU A 217 3.68 14.67 13.02
CA LEU A 217 2.41 15.19 13.46
C LEU A 217 2.34 16.67 13.09
N GLY A 218 1.27 17.05 12.39
CA GLY A 218 0.95 18.45 12.11
C GLY A 218 -0.42 18.80 12.67
N ALA A 219 -0.68 20.08 12.89
CA ALA A 219 -1.98 20.51 13.39
C ALA A 219 -2.91 20.89 12.23
N LYS A 220 -3.99 20.13 12.03
CA LYS A 220 -4.94 20.43 10.96
C LYS A 220 -5.77 21.65 11.31
N GLY A 221 -5.52 22.77 10.62
CA GLY A 221 -6.32 24.00 10.77
C GLY A 221 -6.07 24.78 12.07
N LYS A 222 -5.04 24.44 12.85
CA LYS A 222 -4.56 25.25 13.96
C LYS A 222 -3.17 25.80 13.59
N THR A 223 -3.00 27.12 13.60
CA THR A 223 -1.68 27.75 13.50
C THR A 223 -0.99 27.62 14.85
N LEU A 224 -0.40 26.45 15.10
CA LEU A 224 0.41 26.24 16.29
C LEU A 224 1.85 26.59 15.92
N SER A 225 2.20 27.86 16.04
CA SER A 225 3.59 28.32 15.94
C SER A 225 4.25 28.25 17.31
N GLY A 226 5.43 27.63 17.43
CA GLY A 226 6.28 27.77 18.61
C GLY A 226 7.29 26.63 18.81
N ASP A 227 8.35 26.94 19.55
CA ASP A 227 9.47 26.05 19.87
C ASP A 227 9.12 24.98 20.93
N SER A 228 7.83 24.72 21.17
CA SER A 228 7.38 23.83 22.24
C SER A 228 6.19 22.99 21.82
N ILE A 229 6.10 21.79 22.39
CA ILE A 229 5.02 20.84 22.11
C ILE A 229 3.77 21.26 22.89
N PRO A 230 2.61 21.46 22.24
CA PRO A 230 1.37 21.79 22.92
C PRO A 230 0.98 20.74 23.97
N GLN A 231 0.51 21.16 25.15
CA GLN A 231 0.06 20.23 26.20
C GLN A 231 -1.11 19.34 25.74
N GLU A 232 -1.98 19.86 24.87
CA GLU A 232 -3.05 19.09 24.22
C GLU A 232 -2.46 17.90 23.43
N LEU A 233 -1.45 18.16 22.60
CA LEU A 233 -0.77 17.13 21.81
C LEU A 233 -0.08 16.08 22.70
N ILE A 234 0.56 16.50 23.80
CA ILE A 234 1.15 15.55 24.77
C ILE A 234 0.07 14.65 25.38
N GLY A 235 -1.08 15.22 25.74
CA GLY A 235 -2.21 14.47 26.28
C GLY A 235 -2.78 13.47 25.28
N ASP A 236 -2.99 13.91 24.04
CA ASP A 236 -3.53 13.07 22.98
C ASP A 236 -2.56 11.98 22.54
N TRP A 237 -1.26 12.27 22.49
CA TRP A 237 -0.23 11.27 22.24
C TRP A 237 -0.23 10.16 23.30
N LYS A 238 -0.23 10.52 24.58
CA LYS A 238 -0.30 9.53 25.67
C LYS A 238 -1.56 8.68 25.59
N ALA A 239 -2.70 9.28 25.27
CA ALA A 239 -3.94 8.55 25.12
C ALA A 239 -3.95 7.64 23.87
N ALA A 240 -3.31 8.06 22.78
CA ALA A 240 -3.09 7.24 21.59
C ALA A 240 -2.24 6.00 21.91
N LEU A 241 -1.15 6.16 22.68
CA LEU A 241 -0.30 5.07 23.16
C LEU A 241 -1.08 4.09 24.04
N ILE A 242 -1.85 4.59 25.02
CA ILE A 242 -2.72 3.75 25.87
C ILE A 242 -3.74 2.99 25.02
N SER A 243 -4.25 3.59 23.94
CA SER A 243 -5.15 2.90 23.02
C SER A 243 -4.44 1.77 22.28
N ALA A 244 -3.20 1.97 21.83
CA ALA A 244 -2.40 0.94 21.17
C ALA A 244 -2.05 -0.24 22.10
N GLU A 245 -1.67 0.05 23.35
CA GLU A 245 -1.35 -0.97 24.36
C GLU A 245 -2.50 -1.95 24.64
N LYS A 246 -3.76 -1.55 24.41
CA LYS A 246 -4.90 -2.47 24.57
C LYS A 246 -4.90 -3.61 23.54
N TYR A 247 -4.28 -3.40 22.40
CA TYR A 247 -4.33 -4.31 21.25
C TYR A 247 -2.98 -4.93 20.90
N THR A 248 -1.90 -4.48 21.54
CA THR A 248 -0.56 -5.06 21.43
C THR A 248 -0.10 -5.56 22.82
N PRO A 249 0.53 -6.74 22.96
CA PRO A 249 1.05 -7.21 24.25
C PRO A 249 1.95 -6.17 24.93
N GLN A 250 1.99 -6.21 26.26
CA GLN A 250 2.66 -5.28 27.17
C GLN A 250 4.09 -4.91 26.73
N ASP A 251 4.50 -3.67 27.02
CA ASP A 251 5.82 -3.06 26.80
C ASP A 251 6.05 -2.39 25.44
N ILE A 252 5.22 -1.41 25.05
CA ILE A 252 5.61 -0.44 24.02
C ILE A 252 6.81 0.36 24.57
N GLY A 253 7.97 0.21 23.93
CA GLY A 253 9.21 0.89 24.31
C GLY A 253 9.20 2.35 23.86
N ILE A 254 9.40 3.26 24.81
CA ILE A 254 9.73 4.68 24.63
C ILE A 254 8.64 5.57 23.97
N LEU A 255 8.43 6.72 24.62
CA LEU A 255 7.19 7.52 24.72
C LEU A 255 7.40 8.99 24.30
N GLU A 256 8.47 9.30 23.56
CA GLU A 256 8.92 10.69 23.42
C GLU A 256 8.35 11.36 22.16
N ILE A 257 7.78 12.57 22.35
CA ILE A 257 7.57 13.53 21.27
C ILE A 257 8.65 14.60 21.38
N HIS A 258 9.25 14.97 20.25
CA HIS A 258 10.20 16.08 20.11
C HIS A 258 9.72 17.07 19.04
N VAL A 259 10.27 18.29 19.08
CA VAL A 259 10.06 19.30 18.03
C VAL A 259 11.09 19.06 16.92
N GLU A 260 10.68 19.20 15.66
CA GLU A 260 11.62 19.09 14.54
C GLU A 260 12.64 20.26 14.57
N GLY A 261 13.94 19.95 14.52
CA GLY A 261 15.01 20.95 14.55
C GLY A 261 15.66 21.21 15.92
N THR A 262 15.24 20.51 16.97
CA THR A 262 16.03 20.38 18.20
C THR A 262 16.77 19.06 18.19
N ASP A 263 18.07 19.10 17.86
CA ASP A 263 18.99 18.01 18.14
C ASP A 263 18.95 17.69 19.64
N VAL A 264 18.81 16.40 19.97
CA VAL A 264 19.24 15.85 21.26
C VAL A 264 20.54 15.08 21.01
#